data_AF-A0A8T7GQ62-F1
#
_entry.id   AF-A0A8T7GQ62-F1
#
_cell.length_a   1.000
_cell.length_b   1.000
_cell.length_c   1.000
_cell.angle_alpha   90.00
_cell.angle_beta   90.00
_cell.angle_gamma   90.00
#
_symmetry.space_group_name_H-M   'P 1'
#
loop_
_entity.id
_entity.type
_entity.pdbx_description
1 polymer ?
#
loop_
_entity_poly.entity_id
_entity_poly.type
_entity_poly.pdbx_seq_one_letter_code
_entity_poly.pdbx_strand_id
1 'polypeptide(L)'
;MPRVKPLWEAARWLLRLGAPPGDVARAARLARRATVVRLEKDEAVVAVPSQRLGAVPPERPVAHRDLAAILEGGEPRIAEAVVGRLPEEQQVYMVRVTPRGAACGCPATRLGGDPLCVHKMAAAMKLYTLGRLDLLAWLPEAVREKRSWRQRRHRPRGAQGRGGAGLAAWLQG
;
A
#
# COMPACT_ATOMS: atom_id res chain seq x y z
N MET A 1 3.67 -28.81 -1.64
CA MET A 1 3.01 -27.62 -1.04
C MET A 1 4.07 -26.53 -0.85
N PRO A 2 3.86 -25.28 -1.32
CA PRO A 2 4.81 -24.21 -1.04
C PRO A 2 4.91 -24.00 0.47
N ARG A 3 6.15 -24.01 0.99
CA ARG A 3 6.39 -23.78 2.43
C ARG A 3 5.95 -22.36 2.77
N VAL A 4 5.00 -22.26 3.71
CA VAL A 4 4.60 -20.96 4.26
C VAL A 4 5.82 -20.34 4.92
N LYS A 5 6.25 -19.18 4.41
CA LYS A 5 7.37 -18.44 4.98
C LYS A 5 6.88 -17.56 6.11
N PRO A 6 7.64 -17.41 7.19
CA PRO A 6 7.24 -16.55 8.29
C PRO A 6 7.30 -15.07 7.88
N LEU A 7 6.42 -14.26 8.47
CA LEU A 7 6.30 -12.84 8.12
C LEU A 7 7.59 -12.03 8.37
N TRP A 8 8.41 -12.44 9.35
CA TRP A 8 9.68 -11.77 9.62
C TRP A 8 10.68 -11.91 8.45
N GLU A 9 10.62 -13.00 7.69
CA GLU A 9 11.45 -13.15 6.49
C GLU A 9 11.03 -12.18 5.40
N ALA A 10 9.71 -12.01 5.19
CA ALA A 10 9.18 -11.03 4.26
C ALA A 10 9.61 -9.60 4.65
N ALA A 11 9.62 -9.29 5.95
CA ALA A 11 10.11 -8.01 6.47
C ALA A 11 11.60 -7.80 6.20
N ARG A 12 12.45 -8.78 6.53
CA ARG A 12 13.88 -8.72 6.22
C ARG A 12 14.13 -8.58 4.72
N TRP A 13 13.36 -9.26 3.90
CA TRP A 13 13.47 -9.17 2.45
C TRP A 13 13.15 -7.76 1.94
N LEU A 14 12.04 -7.14 2.35
CA LEU A 14 11.73 -5.75 1.97
C LEU A 14 12.78 -4.75 2.46
N LEU A 15 13.33 -4.95 3.65
CA LEU A 15 14.44 -4.13 4.17
C LEU A 15 15.68 -4.26 3.30
N ARG A 16 16.04 -5.46 2.86
CA ARG A 16 17.17 -5.69 1.93
C ARG A 16 16.96 -5.06 0.56
N LEU A 17 15.72 -5.05 0.05
CA LEU A 17 15.37 -4.28 -1.16
C LEU A 17 15.47 -2.77 -0.94
N GLY A 18 15.56 -2.33 0.32
CA GLY A 18 15.77 -0.93 0.66
C GLY A 18 14.50 -0.15 0.95
N ALA A 19 13.40 -0.84 1.28
CA ALA A 19 12.16 -0.20 1.70
C ALA A 19 12.33 0.52 3.07
N PRO A 20 11.65 1.65 3.31
CA PRO A 20 11.80 2.39 4.58
C PRO A 20 11.37 1.54 5.80
N PRO A 21 12.17 1.46 6.88
CA PRO A 21 11.85 0.60 8.03
C PRO A 21 10.48 0.87 8.66
N GLY A 22 10.10 2.14 8.79
CA GLY A 22 8.78 2.53 9.31
C GLY A 22 7.62 2.10 8.40
N ASP A 23 7.82 2.06 7.08
CA ASP A 23 6.82 1.56 6.14
C ASP A 23 6.73 0.02 6.22
N VAL A 24 7.88 -0.67 6.35
CA VAL A 24 7.94 -2.13 6.52
C VAL A 24 7.25 -2.58 7.80
N ALA A 25 7.52 -1.90 8.93
CA ALA A 25 6.89 -2.24 10.21
C ALA A 25 5.36 -2.08 10.15
N ARG A 26 4.87 -1.02 9.49
CA ARG A 26 3.44 -0.81 9.26
C ARG A 26 2.85 -1.87 8.33
N ALA A 27 3.51 -2.15 7.21
CA ALA A 27 3.10 -3.18 6.27
C ALA A 27 3.00 -4.55 6.94
N ALA A 28 3.96 -4.92 7.80
CA ALA A 28 3.93 -6.19 8.53
C ALA A 28 2.68 -6.30 9.43
N ARG A 29 2.31 -5.24 10.15
CA ARG A 29 1.08 -5.24 10.98
C ARG A 29 -0.19 -5.39 10.15
N LEU A 30 -0.23 -4.81 8.96
CA LEU A 30 -1.36 -4.98 8.05
C LEU A 30 -1.38 -6.37 7.42
N ALA A 31 -0.23 -6.90 7.01
CA ALA A 31 -0.10 -8.21 6.36
C ALA A 31 -0.58 -9.37 7.25
N ARG A 32 -0.41 -9.27 8.58
CA ARG A 32 -0.98 -10.25 9.54
C ARG A 32 -2.49 -10.38 9.42
N ARG A 33 -3.17 -9.28 9.10
CA ARG A 33 -4.64 -9.18 9.00
C ARG A 33 -5.13 -9.15 7.54
N ALA A 34 -4.21 -9.22 6.59
CA ALA A 34 -4.55 -9.23 5.17
C ALA A 34 -5.00 -10.63 4.75
N THR A 35 -5.96 -10.67 3.84
CA THR A 35 -6.54 -11.89 3.30
C THR A 35 -6.33 -11.93 1.79
N VAL A 36 -5.86 -13.06 1.27
CA VAL A 36 -5.82 -13.27 -0.18
C VAL A 36 -7.23 -13.67 -0.59
N VAL A 37 -7.88 -12.81 -1.36
CA VAL A 37 -9.26 -13.02 -1.82
C VAL A 37 -9.28 -13.86 -3.09
N ARG A 38 -8.28 -13.66 -3.96
CA ARG A 38 -8.12 -14.41 -5.20
C ARG A 38 -6.66 -14.70 -5.46
N LEU A 39 -6.36 -15.93 -5.88
CA LEU A 39 -5.02 -16.36 -6.21
C LEU A 39 -5.02 -17.22 -7.48
N GLU A 40 -4.53 -16.64 -8.57
CA GLU A 40 -4.42 -17.28 -9.87
C GLU A 40 -2.94 -17.38 -10.28
N LYS A 41 -2.68 -17.90 -11.49
CA LYS A 41 -1.32 -18.14 -11.98
C LYS A 41 -0.52 -16.84 -12.12
N ASP A 42 -1.12 -15.80 -12.69
CA ASP A 42 -0.49 -14.53 -13.06
C ASP A 42 -1.08 -13.33 -12.31
N GLU A 43 -1.99 -13.58 -11.38
CA GLU A 43 -2.63 -12.54 -10.59
C GLU A 43 -2.92 -12.99 -9.16
N ALA A 44 -2.86 -12.04 -8.23
CA ALA A 44 -3.47 -12.16 -6.92
C ALA A 44 -4.25 -10.89 -6.56
N VAL A 45 -5.33 -11.07 -5.81
CA VAL A 45 -6.06 -9.96 -5.17
C VAL A 45 -5.97 -10.15 -3.67
N VAL A 46 -5.41 -9.15 -2.99
CA VAL A 46 -5.23 -9.16 -1.54
C VAL A 46 -6.05 -8.03 -0.91
N ALA A 47 -6.97 -8.41 -0.02
CA ALA A 47 -7.68 -7.49 0.84
C ALA A 47 -6.75 -7.08 2.00
N VAL A 48 -6.43 -5.78 2.08
CA VAL A 48 -5.56 -5.22 3.11
C VAL A 48 -6.34 -4.18 3.94
N PRO A 49 -6.38 -4.31 5.27
CA PRO A 49 -7.07 -3.32 6.10
C PRO A 49 -6.42 -1.93 6.01
N SER A 50 -7.22 -0.88 6.19
CA SER A 50 -6.75 0.50 6.34
C SER A 50 -5.77 0.63 7.51
N GLN A 51 -4.83 1.58 7.40
CA GLN A 51 -3.86 1.87 8.46
C GLN A 51 -4.51 2.33 9.76
N ARG A 52 -5.65 3.02 9.69
CA ARG A 52 -6.28 3.64 10.86
C ARG A 52 -7.23 2.69 11.62
N LEU A 53 -7.55 1.52 11.05
CA LEU A 53 -8.18 0.38 11.76
C LEU A 53 -7.37 -0.12 12.97
N GLY A 54 -6.11 0.30 13.13
CA GLY A 54 -5.28 -0.06 14.28
C GLY A 54 -5.46 0.83 15.52
N ALA A 55 -6.14 1.97 15.40
CA ALA A 55 -6.32 2.94 16.48
C ALA A 55 -7.73 2.89 17.12
N VAL A 56 -8.63 2.10 16.57
CA VAL A 56 -10.00 1.96 17.05
C VAL A 56 -10.10 0.68 17.88
N PRO A 57 -10.65 0.71 19.11
CA PRO A 57 -11.06 -0.51 19.80
C PRO A 57 -11.98 -1.31 18.86
N PRO A 58 -11.90 -2.65 18.82
CA PRO A 58 -12.78 -3.43 17.97
C PRO A 58 -14.24 -3.26 18.41
N GLU A 59 -14.94 -2.29 17.82
CA GLU A 59 -16.38 -2.15 17.95
C GLU A 59 -17.03 -3.20 17.04
N ARG A 60 -17.25 -4.37 17.65
CA ARG A 60 -17.88 -5.58 17.11
C ARG A 60 -17.07 -6.32 16.03
N PRO A 61 -16.83 -7.64 16.20
CA PRO A 61 -16.23 -8.46 15.16
C PRO A 61 -17.21 -8.57 13.99
N VAL A 62 -16.90 -7.88 12.88
CA VAL A 62 -17.56 -8.14 11.60
C VAL A 62 -17.16 -9.55 11.18
N ALA A 63 -18.14 -10.45 11.08
CA ALA A 63 -17.87 -11.84 10.81
C ALA A 63 -17.35 -11.99 9.36
N HIS A 64 -16.45 -12.96 9.15
CA HIS A 64 -15.83 -13.23 7.84
C HIS A 64 -16.85 -13.38 6.70
N ARG A 65 -18.06 -13.86 7.04
CA ARG A 65 -19.21 -14.02 6.13
C ARG A 65 -19.79 -12.69 5.61
N ASP A 66 -19.72 -11.62 6.40
CA ASP A 66 -20.32 -10.32 6.02
C ASP A 66 -19.41 -9.59 5.01
N LEU A 67 -18.09 -9.78 5.15
CA LEU A 67 -17.11 -9.34 4.15
C LEU A 67 -17.26 -10.14 2.85
N ALA A 68 -17.49 -11.45 2.92
CA ALA A 68 -17.73 -12.29 1.74
C ALA A 68 -19.02 -11.89 0.99
N ALA A 69 -20.12 -11.66 1.72
CA ALA A 69 -21.40 -11.24 1.13
C ALA A 69 -21.29 -9.88 0.39
N ILE A 70 -20.58 -8.91 0.96
CA ILE A 70 -20.32 -7.62 0.31
C ILE A 70 -19.45 -7.79 -0.95
N LEU A 71 -18.48 -8.71 -0.92
CA LEU A 71 -17.60 -9.00 -2.05
C LEU A 71 -18.31 -9.75 -3.20
N GLU A 72 -19.38 -10.48 -2.90
CA GLU A 72 -20.20 -11.24 -3.86
C GLU A 72 -21.44 -10.46 -4.35
N GLY A 73 -21.61 -9.21 -3.91
CA GLY A 73 -22.73 -8.34 -4.32
C GLY A 73 -24.05 -8.59 -3.60
N GLY A 74 -24.04 -9.34 -2.50
CA GLY A 74 -25.21 -9.59 -1.65
C GLY A 74 -25.39 -8.52 -0.57
N GLU A 75 -26.62 -8.38 -0.05
CA GLU A 75 -26.90 -7.45 1.04
C GLU A 75 -26.46 -8.01 2.41
N PRO A 76 -25.71 -7.24 3.22
CA PRO A 76 -25.32 -7.66 4.56
C PRO A 76 -26.54 -7.72 5.50
N ARG A 77 -26.60 -8.76 6.35
CA ARG A 77 -27.72 -9.01 7.30
C ARG A 77 -27.80 -8.02 8.47
N ILE A 78 -26.91 -7.02 8.56
CA ILE A 78 -26.92 -6.02 9.62
C ILE A 78 -27.54 -4.74 9.05
N ALA A 79 -28.82 -4.54 9.34
CA ALA A 79 -29.70 -3.51 8.79
C ALA A 79 -29.44 -2.06 9.27
N GLU A 80 -28.30 -1.76 9.89
CA GLU A 80 -27.99 -0.41 10.41
C GLU A 80 -26.68 0.19 9.89
N ALA A 81 -26.00 -0.46 8.96
CA ALA A 81 -24.96 0.20 8.20
C ALA A 81 -25.57 0.66 6.89
N VAL A 82 -25.94 1.94 6.79
CA VAL A 82 -26.13 2.59 5.50
C VAL A 82 -24.88 2.30 4.67
N VAL A 83 -25.00 1.37 3.71
CA VAL A 83 -23.94 0.94 2.82
C VAL A 83 -23.67 2.08 1.85
N GLY A 84 -22.91 3.07 2.33
CA GLY A 84 -22.68 4.32 1.60
C GLY A 84 -21.30 4.93 1.77
N ARG A 85 -20.55 4.55 2.81
CA ARG A 85 -19.10 4.81 3.01
C ARG A 85 -18.75 4.35 4.43
N LEU A 86 -18.10 3.20 4.57
CA LEU A 86 -17.34 2.98 5.80
C LEU A 86 -16.35 4.16 5.94
N PRO A 87 -16.19 4.75 7.14
CA PRO A 87 -15.15 5.75 7.38
C PRO A 87 -13.82 5.25 6.82
N GLU A 88 -12.95 6.13 6.27
CA GLU A 88 -11.62 5.73 5.73
C GLU A 88 -10.81 4.89 6.74
N GLU A 89 -11.11 5.14 8.02
CA GLU A 89 -10.68 4.45 9.22
C GLU A 89 -11.03 2.97 9.27
N GLN A 90 -12.11 2.55 8.62
CA GLN A 90 -12.74 1.23 8.63
C GLN A 90 -12.72 0.54 7.25
N GLN A 91 -12.03 1.12 6.27
CA GLN A 91 -11.99 0.59 4.91
C GLN A 91 -10.99 -0.57 4.76
N VAL A 92 -11.31 -1.50 3.87
CA VAL A 92 -10.39 -2.50 3.34
C VAL A 92 -10.01 -2.09 1.92
N TYR A 93 -8.72 -2.11 1.60
CA TYR A 93 -8.20 -1.80 0.28
C TYR A 93 -7.86 -3.08 -0.47
N MET A 94 -8.44 -3.23 -1.66
CA MET A 94 -8.07 -4.31 -2.58
C MET A 94 -6.78 -3.94 -3.31
N VAL A 95 -5.78 -4.80 -3.16
CA VAL A 95 -4.52 -4.71 -3.88
C VAL A 95 -4.47 -5.80 -4.92
N ARG A 96 -4.52 -5.41 -6.19
CA ARG A 96 -4.32 -6.33 -7.32
C ARG A 96 -2.82 -6.41 -7.62
N VAL A 97 -2.27 -7.61 -7.66
CA VAL A 97 -0.85 -7.89 -7.86
C VAL A 97 -0.69 -8.80 -9.06
N THR A 98 0.24 -8.44 -9.94
CA THR A 98 0.66 -9.21 -11.11
C THR A 98 2.20 -9.24 -11.15
N PRO A 99 2.83 -10.11 -11.95
CA PRO A 99 4.29 -10.09 -12.13
C PRO A 99 4.85 -8.72 -12.55
N ARG A 100 4.03 -7.90 -13.22
CA ARG A 100 4.42 -6.58 -13.74
C ARG A 100 4.27 -5.45 -12.72
N GLY A 101 3.49 -5.64 -11.65
CA GLY A 101 3.20 -4.55 -10.73
C GLY A 101 2.04 -4.82 -9.77
N ALA A 102 1.79 -3.86 -8.89
CA ALA A 102 0.61 -3.84 -8.04
C ALA A 102 -0.18 -2.53 -8.13
N ALA A 103 -1.50 -2.65 -8.18
CA ALA A 103 -2.45 -1.55 -8.15
C ALA A 103 -3.18 -1.52 -6.80
N CYS A 104 -3.33 -0.32 -6.24
CA CYS A 104 -4.07 -0.09 -4.99
C CYS A 104 -4.85 1.21 -5.11
N GLY A 105 -6.14 1.19 -4.77
CA GLY A 105 -7.02 2.35 -4.84
C GLY A 105 -6.98 3.26 -3.60
N CYS A 106 -6.00 3.13 -2.71
CA CYS A 106 -5.97 3.91 -1.47
C CYS A 106 -5.61 5.38 -1.71
N PRO A 107 -5.97 6.30 -0.77
CA PRO A 107 -5.72 7.73 -0.92
C PRO A 107 -4.26 8.10 -1.20
N ALA A 108 -3.30 7.38 -0.62
CA ALA A 108 -1.87 7.62 -0.89
C ALA A 108 -1.49 7.41 -2.36
N THR A 109 -2.07 6.39 -3.01
CA THR A 109 -1.85 6.13 -4.44
C THR A 109 -2.69 7.08 -5.30
N ARG A 110 -3.93 7.38 -4.93
CA ARG A 110 -4.81 8.31 -5.68
C ARG A 110 -4.31 9.76 -5.68
N LEU A 111 -4.02 10.30 -4.48
CA LEU A 111 -3.66 11.70 -4.30
C LEU A 111 -2.16 11.96 -4.48
N GLY A 112 -1.34 10.95 -4.17
CA GLY A 112 0.11 11.08 -4.16
C GLY A 112 0.83 10.33 -5.26
N GLY A 113 0.16 9.41 -5.98
CA GLY A 113 0.83 8.53 -6.93
C GLY A 113 1.91 7.66 -6.28
N ASP A 114 1.80 7.32 -4.98
CA ASP A 114 2.84 6.54 -4.28
C ASP A 114 3.03 5.17 -4.99
N PRO A 115 4.20 4.93 -5.61
CA PRO A 115 4.45 3.73 -6.40
C PRO A 115 4.41 2.47 -5.53
N LEU A 116 4.77 2.59 -4.24
CA LEU A 116 4.82 1.49 -3.29
C LEU A 116 4.20 1.91 -1.95
N CYS A 117 2.89 2.19 -1.97
CA CYS A 117 2.15 2.47 -0.74
C CYS A 117 2.19 1.27 0.22
N VAL A 118 1.92 1.53 1.49
CA VAL A 118 2.01 0.51 2.55
C VAL A 118 1.10 -0.70 2.32
N HIS A 119 -0.04 -0.53 1.64
CA HIS A 119 -0.96 -1.63 1.34
C HIS A 119 -0.38 -2.55 0.28
N LYS A 120 0.28 -2.00 -0.75
CA LYS A 120 1.04 -2.78 -1.73
C LYS A 120 2.16 -3.58 -1.06
N MET A 121 2.86 -2.97 -0.10
CA MET A 121 3.87 -3.67 0.69
C MET A 121 3.27 -4.79 1.54
N ALA A 122 2.14 -4.55 2.21
CA ALA A 122 1.47 -5.56 3.02
C ALA A 122 0.99 -6.75 2.17
N ALA A 123 0.42 -6.47 0.99
CA ALA A 123 0.03 -7.50 0.03
C ALA A 123 1.24 -8.31 -0.46
N ALA A 124 2.34 -7.64 -0.80
CA ALA A 124 3.60 -8.29 -1.16
C ALA A 124 4.12 -9.19 -0.04
N MET A 125 4.07 -8.76 1.22
CA MET A 125 4.44 -9.60 2.36
C MET A 125 3.53 -10.82 2.48
N LYS A 126 2.21 -10.65 2.33
CA LYS A 126 1.26 -11.77 2.36
C LYS A 126 1.57 -12.79 1.27
N LEU A 127 1.80 -12.36 0.03
CA LEU A 127 2.16 -13.24 -1.09
C LEU A 127 3.53 -13.90 -0.89
N TYR A 128 4.51 -13.17 -0.35
CA TYR A 128 5.81 -13.73 0.04
C TYR A 128 5.64 -14.87 1.04
N THR A 129 4.81 -14.68 2.07
CA THR A 129 4.54 -15.74 3.08
C THR A 129 3.86 -16.97 2.48
N LEU A 130 3.13 -16.82 1.37
CA LEU A 130 2.54 -17.93 0.62
C LEU A 130 3.49 -18.54 -0.42
N GLY A 131 4.72 -18.05 -0.53
CA GLY A 131 5.71 -18.52 -1.50
C GLY A 131 5.48 -18.05 -2.93
N ARG A 132 4.59 -17.08 -3.17
CA ARG A 132 4.26 -16.53 -4.51
C ARG A 132 5.20 -15.40 -4.92
N LEU A 133 6.50 -15.71 -4.96
CA LEU A 133 7.55 -14.76 -5.36
C LEU A 133 7.49 -14.41 -6.85
N ASP A 134 6.93 -15.30 -7.66
CA ASP A 134 6.69 -15.11 -9.09
C ASP A 134 5.86 -13.85 -9.39
N LEU A 135 4.91 -13.50 -8.51
CA LEU A 135 4.09 -12.29 -8.64
C LEU A 135 4.79 -11.01 -8.16
N LEU A 136 6.01 -11.10 -7.63
CA LEU A 136 6.66 -10.02 -6.87
C LEU A 136 7.94 -9.48 -7.54
N ALA A 137 8.20 -9.86 -8.79
CA ALA A 137 9.39 -9.46 -9.55
C ALA A 137 9.52 -7.92 -9.73
N TRP A 138 8.41 -7.20 -9.71
CA TRP A 138 8.34 -5.74 -9.88
C TRP A 138 8.81 -4.93 -8.64
N LEU A 139 8.88 -5.54 -7.45
CA LEU A 139 9.12 -4.82 -6.20
C LEU A 139 10.45 -4.06 -6.12
N PRO A 140 11.60 -4.59 -6.58
CA PRO A 140 12.85 -3.87 -6.50
C PRO A 140 12.79 -2.50 -7.20
N GLU A 141 12.13 -2.43 -8.37
CA GLU A 141 11.94 -1.16 -9.09
C GLU A 141 10.98 -0.24 -8.34
N ALA A 142 9.83 -0.74 -7.88
CA ALA A 142 8.88 0.08 -7.12
C ALA A 142 9.49 0.66 -5.81
N VAL A 143 10.42 -0.06 -5.16
CA VAL A 143 11.18 0.46 -4.01
C VAL A 143 12.10 1.61 -4.43
N ARG A 144 12.80 1.49 -5.57
CA ARG A 144 13.63 2.57 -6.12
C ARG A 144 12.80 3.79 -6.45
N GLU A 145 11.70 3.62 -7.19
CA GLU A 145 10.79 4.70 -7.55
C GLU A 145 10.23 5.43 -6.33
N LYS A 146 9.88 4.70 -5.27
CA LYS A 146 9.39 5.29 -4.01
C LYS A 146 10.41 6.23 -3.37
N ARG A 147 11.70 5.88 -3.40
CA ARG A 147 12.76 6.75 -2.88
C ARG A 147 12.84 8.05 -3.67
N SER A 148 12.87 7.96 -4.99
CA SER A 148 12.88 9.13 -5.88
C SER A 148 11.61 9.98 -5.70
N TRP A 149 10.45 9.35 -5.56
CA TRP A 149 9.18 10.03 -5.28
C TRP A 149 9.23 10.82 -3.97
N ARG A 150 9.74 10.23 -2.87
CA ARG A 150 9.90 10.93 -1.59
C ARG A 150 10.84 12.13 -1.73
N GLN A 151 11.96 11.98 -2.42
CA GLN A 151 12.90 13.08 -2.67
C GLN A 151 12.24 14.23 -3.43
N ARG A 152 11.45 13.94 -4.47
CA ARG A 152 10.69 14.95 -5.21
C ARG A 152 9.65 15.64 -4.33
N ARG A 153 8.94 14.90 -3.47
CA ARG A 153 7.90 15.44 -2.58
C ARG A 153 8.46 16.29 -1.44
N HIS A 154 9.67 15.98 -0.96
CA HIS A 154 10.36 16.73 0.09
C HIS A 154 11.27 17.83 -0.44
N ARG A 155 11.34 18.03 -1.76
CA ARG A 155 12.04 19.18 -2.33
C ARG A 155 11.26 20.45 -1.92
N PRO A 156 11.86 21.37 -1.15
CA PRO A 156 11.19 22.62 -0.82
C PRO A 156 10.79 23.32 -2.12
N ARG A 157 9.57 23.88 -2.16
CA ARG A 157 9.00 24.61 -3.31
C ARG A 157 9.83 25.82 -3.80
N GLY A 158 11.03 26.06 -3.26
CA GLY A 158 11.87 27.23 -3.55
C GLY A 158 13.18 26.96 -4.31
N ALA A 159 13.43 25.75 -4.82
CA ALA A 159 14.67 25.43 -5.56
C ALA A 159 14.52 25.43 -7.09
N GLN A 160 13.54 26.17 -7.63
CA GLN A 160 13.44 26.52 -9.04
C GLN A 160 13.27 28.03 -9.13
N GLY A 161 14.33 28.73 -9.54
CA GLY A 161 14.25 30.13 -9.96
C GLY A 161 15.06 31.17 -9.17
N ARG A 162 16.35 30.94 -8.90
CA ARG A 162 17.35 32.03 -8.86
C ARG A 162 18.68 31.52 -9.39
N GLY A 163 18.80 31.53 -10.71
CA GLY A 163 20.05 31.25 -11.41
C GLY A 163 19.99 31.86 -12.81
N GLY A 164 20.54 33.06 -12.96
CA GLY A 164 21.01 33.56 -14.24
C GLY A 164 20.10 34.54 -14.99
N ALA A 165 20.01 35.80 -14.53
CA ALA A 165 19.98 36.98 -15.39
C ALA A 165 20.26 38.22 -14.55
N GLY A 166 21.31 38.98 -14.90
CA GLY A 166 21.47 40.36 -14.43
C GLY A 166 22.58 40.65 -13.42
N LEU A 167 23.80 40.13 -13.64
CA LEU A 167 24.96 41.01 -13.43
C LEU A 167 24.86 42.12 -14.51
N ALA A 168 25.00 43.38 -14.11
CA ALA A 168 25.00 44.61 -14.92
C ALA A 168 23.65 45.33 -15.16
N ALA A 169 23.29 46.18 -14.20
CA ALA A 169 22.61 47.47 -14.40
C ALA A 169 23.08 48.40 -13.25
N TRP A 170 24.27 49.02 -13.39
CA TRP A 170 24.42 50.46 -13.66
C TRP A 170 23.72 51.31 -12.57
N LEU A 171 24.41 51.73 -11.50
CA LEU A 171 25.14 53.02 -11.45
C LEU A 171 24.59 54.05 -12.46
N GLN A 172 23.55 54.80 -12.05
CA GLN A 172 23.33 56.24 -12.26
C GLN A 172 21.86 56.62 -12.04
N GLY A 173 21.64 57.64 -11.20
CA GLY A 173 20.33 58.26 -10.94
C GLY A 173 20.21 58.76 -9.52
#